data_AF-A0A950GFG6-F1
#
_entry.id   AF-A0A950GFG6-F1
#
_cell.length_a   1.000
_cell.length_b   1.000
_cell.length_c   1.000
_cell.angle_alpha   90.00
_cell.angle_beta   90.00
_cell.angle_gamma   90.00
#
_symmetry.space_group_name_H-M   'P 1'
#
loop_
_entity.id
_entity.type
_entity.pdbx_description
1 polymer ?
#
loop_
_entity_poly.entity_id
_entity_poly.type
_entity_poly.pdbx_seq_one_letter_code
_entity_poly.pdbx_strand_id
1 'polypeptide(L)'
;MSGTGKTHIALGLGLAACQKGLAVGFITTAALVHELIEARDEKRLLRLQRQIAGYKLLIIDELGYVPLSTTGAELLFEVFSQRYKRGSTLLTSNLPFDEW
;
A
#
# COMPACT_ATOMS: atom_id res chain seq x y z
N MET A 1 11.45 -16.01 -0.19
CA MET A 1 11.82 -16.22 1.23
C MET A 1 10.77 -15.61 2.14
N SER A 2 9.97 -16.43 2.84
CA SER A 2 9.08 -15.98 3.93
C SER A 2 9.87 -15.86 5.23
N GLY A 3 9.49 -14.92 6.11
CA GLY A 3 10.05 -14.84 7.48
C GLY A 3 11.36 -14.06 7.68
N THR A 4 11.82 -13.24 6.72
CA THR A 4 13.08 -12.48 6.83
C THR A 4 12.97 -11.14 7.59
N GLY A 5 11.88 -10.89 8.31
CA GLY A 5 11.70 -9.67 9.12
C GLY A 5 11.24 -8.41 8.37
N LYS A 6 10.92 -8.48 7.06
CA LYS A 6 10.49 -7.33 6.25
C LYS A 6 9.29 -6.58 6.86
N THR A 7 8.21 -7.30 7.17
CA THR A 7 7.03 -6.75 7.86
C THR A 7 7.39 -6.20 9.24
N HIS A 8 8.29 -6.85 9.96
CA HIS A 8 8.71 -6.43 11.30
C HIS A 8 9.43 -5.07 11.26
N ILE A 9 10.34 -4.88 10.30
CA ILE A 9 11.02 -3.60 10.06
C ILE A 9 10.02 -2.54 9.60
N ALA A 10 9.10 -2.88 8.70
CA ALA A 10 8.05 -1.96 8.23
C ALA A 10 7.19 -1.44 9.38
N LEU A 11 6.74 -2.32 10.27
CA LEU A 11 5.98 -1.96 11.47
C LEU A 11 6.80 -1.10 12.43
N GLY A 12 8.07 -1.43 12.66
CA GLY A 12 8.97 -0.63 13.50
C GLY A 12 9.14 0.80 12.98
N LEU A 13 9.33 0.97 11.68
CA LEU A 13 9.38 2.28 11.02
C LEU A 13 8.03 3.01 11.09
N GLY A 14 6.93 2.30 10.89
CA GLY A 14 5.58 2.83 11.03
C GLY A 14 5.31 3.36 12.44
N LEU A 15 5.65 2.59 13.46
CA LEU A 15 5.51 2.99 14.86
C LEU A 15 6.35 4.23 15.19
N ALA A 16 7.61 4.27 14.74
CA ALA A 16 8.48 5.43 14.92
C ALA A 16 7.93 6.69 14.23
N ALA A 17 7.30 6.55 13.06
CA ALA A 17 6.63 7.65 12.37
C ALA A 17 5.37 8.12 13.13
N CYS A 18 4.55 7.21 13.65
CA CYS A 18 3.41 7.54 14.51
C CYS A 18 3.85 8.31 15.77
N GLN A 19 4.95 7.90 16.41
CA GLN A 19 5.50 8.58 17.59
C GLN A 19 5.93 10.03 17.30
N LYS A 20 6.19 10.37 16.03
CA LYS A 20 6.46 11.74 15.57
C LYS A 20 5.19 12.51 15.15
N GLY A 21 4.01 11.97 15.42
CA GLY A 21 2.72 12.58 15.07
C GLY A 21 2.40 12.53 13.57
N LEU A 22 3.09 11.69 12.79
CA LEU A 22 2.81 11.55 11.36
C LEU A 22 1.62 10.63 11.14
N ALA A 23 0.74 10.98 10.20
CA ALA A 23 -0.31 10.08 9.75
C ALA A 23 0.30 8.89 8.98
N VAL A 24 0.12 7.68 9.51
CA VAL A 24 0.63 6.43 8.93
C VAL A 24 -0.52 5.51 8.59
N GLY A 25 -0.50 4.93 7.39
CA GLY A 25 -1.39 3.84 6.99
C GLY A 25 -0.61 2.54 6.85
N PHE A 26 -1.21 1.41 7.26
CA PHE A 26 -0.70 0.06 7.02
C PHE A 26 -1.82 -0.78 6.43
N ILE A 27 -1.56 -1.46 5.31
CA ILE A 27 -2.53 -2.32 4.63
C ILE A 27 -1.81 -3.42 3.85
N THR A 28 -2.41 -4.60 3.70
CA THR A 28 -1.85 -5.61 2.78
C THR A 28 -2.22 -5.24 1.35
N THR A 29 -1.41 -5.68 0.37
CA THR A 29 -1.70 -5.44 -1.05
C THR A 29 -3.08 -5.99 -1.45
N ALA A 30 -3.42 -7.20 -0.99
CA ALA A 30 -4.69 -7.83 -1.28
C ALA A 30 -5.88 -7.03 -0.71
N ALA A 31 -5.79 -6.58 0.55
CA ALA A 31 -6.83 -5.77 1.18
C ALA A 31 -6.99 -4.42 0.48
N LEU A 32 -5.88 -3.76 0.13
CA LEU A 32 -5.92 -2.49 -0.59
C LEU A 32 -6.59 -2.62 -1.95
N VAL A 33 -6.23 -3.64 -2.73
CA VAL A 33 -6.86 -3.87 -4.05
C VAL A 33 -8.34 -4.17 -3.89
N HIS A 34 -8.73 -4.98 -2.90
CA HIS A 34 -10.12 -5.25 -2.60
C HIS A 34 -10.89 -3.95 -2.27
N GLU A 35 -10.38 -3.13 -1.36
CA GLU A 35 -11.00 -1.86 -0.99
C GLU A 35 -11.11 -0.90 -2.18
N LEU A 36 -10.10 -0.86 -3.07
CA LEU A 36 -10.11 -0.03 -4.27
C LEU A 36 -11.19 -0.48 -5.26
N ILE A 37 -11.34 -1.79 -5.47
CA ILE A 37 -12.37 -2.35 -6.36
C ILE A 37 -13.77 -2.05 -5.81
N GLU A 38 -14.02 -2.35 -4.53
CA GLU A 38 -15.30 -2.02 -3.89
C GLU A 38 -15.58 -0.52 -3.95
N ALA A 39 -14.58 0.31 -3.67
CA ALA A 39 -14.73 1.75 -3.70
C ALA A 39 -15.07 2.28 -5.10
N ARG A 40 -14.52 1.67 -6.16
CA ARG A 40 -14.87 1.99 -7.53
C ARG A 40 -16.32 1.63 -7.83
N ASP A 41 -16.73 0.42 -7.46
CA ASP A 41 -18.07 -0.10 -7.76
C ASP A 41 -19.15 0.71 -7.00
N GLU A 42 -18.85 1.16 -5.79
CA GLU A 42 -19.70 2.03 -4.96
C GLU A 42 -19.53 3.53 -5.26
N LYS A 43 -18.79 3.92 -6.31
CA LYS A 43 -18.54 5.33 -6.70
C LYS A 43 -17.91 6.19 -5.60
N ARG A 44 -17.15 5.59 -4.68
CA ARG A 44 -16.40 6.24 -3.59
C ARG A 44 -14.88 6.21 -3.78
N LEU A 45 -14.38 5.76 -4.93
CA LEU A 45 -12.95 5.63 -5.25
C LEU A 45 -12.14 6.91 -4.98
N LEU A 46 -12.60 8.05 -5.48
CA LEU A 46 -11.93 9.34 -5.28
C LEU A 46 -11.83 9.76 -3.80
N ARG A 47 -12.76 9.31 -2.95
CA ARG A 47 -12.72 9.57 -1.51
C ARG A 47 -11.64 8.70 -0.85
N LEU A 48 -11.63 7.40 -1.18
CA LEU A 48 -10.62 6.47 -0.67
C LEU A 48 -9.21 6.89 -1.11
N GLN A 49 -9.02 7.20 -2.39
CA GLN A 49 -7.74 7.66 -2.92
C GLN A 49 -7.24 8.93 -2.21
N ARG A 50 -8.13 9.90 -1.92
CA ARG A 50 -7.77 11.10 -1.14
C ARG A 50 -7.36 10.77 0.30
N GLN A 51 -8.07 9.84 0.95
CA GLN A 51 -7.69 9.38 2.28
C GLN A 51 -6.31 8.72 2.26
N ILE A 52 -6.06 7.82 1.30
CA ILE A 52 -4.77 7.15 1.13
C ILE A 52 -3.65 8.16 0.85
N ALA A 53 -3.89 9.16 0.00
CA ALA A 53 -2.94 10.23 -0.30
C ALA A 53 -2.60 11.10 0.92
N GLY A 54 -3.50 11.19 1.91
CA GLY A 54 -3.30 11.93 3.15
C GLY A 54 -2.24 11.35 4.09
N TYR A 55 -1.94 10.05 3.99
CA TYR A 55 -0.90 9.43 4.82
C TYR A 55 0.49 9.94 4.45
N LYS A 56 1.24 10.40 5.46
CA LYS A 56 2.65 10.78 5.32
C LYS A 56 3.54 9.57 5.03
N LEU A 57 3.22 8.44 5.65
CA LEU A 57 3.79 7.13 5.36
C LEU A 57 2.67 6.14 5.09
N LEU A 58 2.66 5.50 3.92
CA LEU A 58 1.79 4.37 3.62
C LEU A 58 2.65 3.11 3.51
N ILE A 59 2.38 2.13 4.35
CA ILE A 59 3.01 0.81 4.32
C ILE A 59 2.05 -0.13 3.59
N ILE A 60 2.53 -0.77 2.53
CA ILE A 60 1.80 -1.80 1.81
C ILE A 60 2.58 -3.10 1.89
N ASP A 61 2.00 -4.08 2.57
CA ASP A 61 2.64 -5.36 2.86
C ASP A 61 2.28 -6.42 1.81
N GLU A 62 3.15 -7.42 1.66
CA GLU A 62 2.89 -8.68 0.92
C GLU A 62 2.59 -8.50 -0.58
N LEU A 63 3.22 -7.53 -1.24
CA LEU A 63 3.10 -7.36 -2.68
C LEU A 63 3.57 -8.63 -3.40
N GLY A 64 2.71 -9.14 -4.29
CA GLY A 64 3.01 -10.30 -5.13
C GLY A 64 2.75 -11.67 -4.51
N TYR A 65 2.07 -11.74 -3.37
CA TYR A 65 1.65 -13.02 -2.79
C TYR A 65 0.42 -13.62 -3.49
N VAL A 66 -0.43 -12.79 -4.10
CA VAL A 66 -1.63 -13.19 -4.83
C VAL A 66 -1.66 -12.48 -6.19
N PRO A 67 -2.03 -13.17 -7.29
CA PRO A 67 -2.21 -12.54 -8.58
C PRO A 67 -3.25 -11.42 -8.50
N LEU A 68 -2.90 -10.23 -8.99
CA LEU A 68 -3.85 -9.13 -9.10
C LEU A 68 -4.64 -9.26 -10.41
N SER A 69 -5.93 -8.95 -10.36
CA SER A 69 -6.68 -8.70 -11.60
C SER A 69 -6.10 -7.47 -12.31
N THR A 70 -6.25 -7.38 -13.64
CA THR A 70 -5.79 -6.21 -14.41
C THR A 70 -6.30 -4.90 -13.82
N THR A 71 -7.59 -4.84 -13.51
CA THR A 71 -8.22 -3.73 -12.80
C THR A 71 -7.56 -3.44 -11.45
N GLY A 72 -7.30 -4.47 -10.64
CA GLY A 72 -6.68 -4.30 -9.34
C GLY A 72 -5.27 -3.72 -9.43
N ALA A 73 -4.49 -4.18 -10.42
CA ALA A 73 -3.17 -3.66 -10.71
C ALA A 73 -3.21 -2.19 -11.18
N GLU A 74 -4.15 -1.83 -12.07
CA GLU A 74 -4.36 -0.45 -12.53
C GLU A 74 -4.70 0.49 -11.36
N LEU A 75 -5.64 0.10 -10.49
CA LEU A 75 -6.04 0.90 -9.34
C LEU A 75 -4.89 1.06 -8.33
N LEU A 76 -4.10 0.01 -8.12
CA LEU A 76 -2.91 0.07 -7.27
C LEU A 76 -1.84 1.00 -7.87
N PHE A 77 -1.64 0.95 -9.19
CA PHE A 77 -0.75 1.86 -9.91
C PHE A 77 -1.19 3.32 -9.80
N GLU A 78 -2.49 3.61 -9.86
CA GLU A 78 -3.01 4.95 -9.61
C GLU A 78 -2.67 5.46 -8.21
N VAL A 79 -2.81 4.61 -7.18
CA VAL A 79 -2.42 4.95 -5.80
C VAL A 79 -0.93 5.31 -5.74
N PHE A 80 -0.05 4.52 -6.37
CA PHE A 80 1.38 4.83 -6.42
C PHE A 80 1.67 6.14 -7.14
N SER A 81 1.05 6.35 -8.29
CA SER A 81 1.21 7.56 -9.10
C SER A 81 0.78 8.82 -8.34
N GLN A 82 -0.34 8.76 -7.61
CA GLN A 82 -0.82 9.88 -6.80
C GLN A 82 0.10 10.20 -5.61
N ARG A 83 0.80 9.20 -5.07
CA ARG A 83 1.72 9.38 -3.93
C ARG A 83 3.14 9.75 -4.35
N TYR A 84 3.53 9.49 -5.59
CA TYR A 84 4.86 9.81 -6.11
C TYR A 84 5.20 11.29 -5.88
N LYS A 85 6.35 11.53 -5.22
CA LYS A 85 6.84 12.87 -4.79
C LYS A 85 5.91 13.65 -3.84
N ARG A 86 4.84 13.04 -3.29
CA ARG A 86 3.88 13.68 -2.39
C ARG A 86 3.83 13.03 -0.99
N GLY A 87 4.11 11.75 -0.89
CA GLY A 87 4.16 11.01 0.38
C GLY A 87 5.11 9.82 0.29
N SER A 88 5.56 9.31 1.45
CA SER A 88 6.43 8.13 1.49
C SER A 88 5.60 6.86 1.38
N THR A 89 6.03 5.91 0.55
CA THR A 89 5.41 4.58 0.45
C THR A 89 6.47 3.54 0.74
N LEU A 90 6.19 2.63 1.68
CA LEU A 90 7.05 1.51 2.02
C LEU A 90 6.35 0.24 1.54
N LEU A 91 7.02 -0.52 0.67
CA LEU A 91 6.52 -1.78 0.14
C LEU A 91 7.29 -2.93 0.78
N THR A 92 6.59 -3.99 1.15
CA THR A 92 7.22 -5.31 1.33
C THR A 92 6.73 -6.24 0.24
N SER A 93 7.64 -7.06 -0.26
CA SER A 93 7.32 -8.09 -1.25
C SER A 93 8.11 -9.34 -0.95
N ASN A 94 7.53 -10.48 -1.30
CA ASN A 94 8.24 -11.76 -1.33
C ASN A 94 8.63 -12.17 -2.76
N LEU A 95 8.27 -11.37 -3.79
CA LEU A 95 8.69 -11.58 -5.16
C LEU A 95 10.18 -11.23 -5.32
N PRO A 96 10.95 -12.08 -6.02
CA PRO A 96 12.21 -11.70 -6.65
C PRO A 96 12.04 -10.42 -7.48
N PHE A 97 13.08 -9.57 -7.54
CA PHE A 97 12.99 -8.28 -8.26
C PHE A 97 12.73 -8.43 -9.76
N ASP A 98 13.17 -9.54 -10.34
CA ASP A 98 12.94 -9.96 -11.72
C ASP A 98 11.49 -10.42 -12.01
N GLU A 99 10.67 -10.59 -10.97
CA GLU A 99 9.24 -10.94 -11.06
C GLU A 99 8.32 -9.75 -10.75
N TRP A 100 8.87 -8.53 -10.64
CA TRP A 100 8.11 -7.29 -10.45
C TRP A 100 7.52 -6.72 -11.74
#